data_AF-A0AAW7N7C8-F1
#
_entry.id   AF-A0AAW7N7C8-F1
#
_cell.length_a   1.000
_cell.length_b   1.000
_cell.length_c   1.000
_cell.angle_alpha   90.00
_cell.angle_beta   90.00
_cell.angle_gamma   90.00
#
_symmetry.space_group_name_H-M   'P 1'
#
loop_
_entity.id
_entity.type
_entity.pdbx_description
1 polymer ?
#
loop_
_entity_poly.entity_id
_entity_poly.type
_entity_poly.pdbx_seq_one_letter_code
_entity_poly.pdbx_strand_id
1 'polypeptide(L)'
;MNKKKIARKYLEENLKIDLNYIDDINQQNKKEIEFMGGIKGWYLSTKQNHNLIKNAIEFAQYKNKTSDRNWITVSNLWREVANKKLILGGF
;
A
#
# COMPACT_ATOMS: atom_id res chain seq x y z
N MET A 1 2.46 -23.90 -1.29
CA MET A 1 1.59 -22.72 -1.13
C MET A 1 2.29 -21.50 -1.75
N ASN A 2 1.61 -20.70 -2.59
CA ASN A 2 2.25 -19.57 -3.29
C ASN A 2 2.44 -18.37 -2.35
N LYS A 3 3.70 -18.04 -2.02
CA LYS A 3 4.07 -16.96 -1.08
C LYS A 3 3.49 -15.60 -1.46
N LYS A 4 3.45 -15.29 -2.76
CA LYS A 4 2.85 -14.04 -3.27
C LYS A 4 1.36 -13.96 -2.93
N LYS A 5 0.63 -15.08 -3.05
CA LYS A 5 -0.79 -15.17 -2.71
C LYS A 5 -1.04 -15.02 -1.21
N ILE A 6 -0.18 -15.61 -0.38
CA ILE A 6 -0.27 -15.49 1.09
C ILE A 6 -0.02 -14.04 1.53
N ALA A 7 1.06 -13.42 1.04
CA ALA A 7 1.37 -12.03 1.36
C ALA A 7 0.26 -11.08 0.90
N ARG A 8 -0.30 -11.29 -0.29
CA ARG A 8 -1.45 -10.51 -0.78
C ARG A 8 -2.65 -10.63 0.17
N LYS A 9 -3.02 -11.86 0.55
CA LYS A 9 -4.15 -12.10 1.46
C LYS A 9 -3.94 -11.38 2.80
N TYR A 10 -2.74 -11.48 3.36
CA TYR A 10 -2.40 -10.76 4.60
C TYR A 10 -2.58 -9.23 4.44
N LEU A 11 -2.10 -8.65 3.33
CA LEU A 11 -2.30 -7.23 3.04
C LEU A 11 -3.78 -6.86 2.86
N GLU A 12 -4.57 -7.70 2.17
CA GLU A 12 -6.01 -7.48 1.99
C GLU A 12 -6.76 -7.46 3.33
N GLU A 13 -6.37 -8.31 4.28
CA GLU A 13 -6.98 -8.39 5.61
C GLU A 13 -6.52 -7.27 6.56
N ASN A 14 -5.26 -6.84 6.47
CA ASN A 14 -4.65 -5.96 7.47
C ASN A 14 -4.46 -4.51 7.01
N LEU A 15 -4.46 -4.24 5.70
CA LEU A 15 -4.35 -2.86 5.21
C LEU A 15 -5.65 -2.11 5.50
N LYS A 16 -5.57 -1.08 6.35
CA LYS A 16 -6.63 -0.09 6.56
C LYS A 16 -6.27 1.19 5.82
N ILE A 17 -7.24 1.77 5.11
CA ILE A 17 -7.06 3.08 4.49
C ILE A 17 -7.22 4.14 5.57
N ASP A 18 -6.26 5.05 5.63
CA ASP A 18 -6.27 6.19 6.54
C ASP A 18 -7.09 7.32 5.92
N LEU A 19 -8.37 7.39 6.28
CA LEU A 19 -9.31 8.38 5.73
C LEU A 19 -8.97 9.80 6.19
N ASN A 20 -8.47 9.96 7.42
CA ASN A 20 -8.03 11.27 7.93
C ASN A 20 -6.89 11.81 7.06
N TYR A 21 -5.94 10.94 6.67
CA TYR A 21 -4.87 11.36 5.78
C TYR A 21 -5.35 11.68 4.36
N ILE A 22 -6.45 11.07 3.89
CA ILE A 22 -7.09 11.46 2.64
C ILE A 22 -7.67 12.88 2.75
N ASP A 23 -8.32 13.19 3.87
CA ASP A 23 -8.82 14.54 4.14
C ASP A 23 -7.69 15.56 4.25
N ASP A 24 -6.56 15.19 4.85
CA ASP A 24 -5.35 16.03 4.89
C ASP A 24 -4.81 16.30 3.47
N ILE A 25 -4.81 15.29 2.58
CA ILE A 25 -4.44 15.45 1.17
C ILE A 25 -5.42 16.40 0.46
N ASN A 26 -6.73 16.28 0.72
CA ASN A 26 -7.76 17.12 0.12
C ASN A 26 -7.62 18.61 0.46
N GLN A 27 -6.96 18.92 1.58
CA GLN A 27 -6.69 20.30 2.00
C GLN A 27 -5.41 20.88 1.38
N GLN A 28 -4.60 20.06 0.69
CA GLN A 28 -3.38 20.53 0.02
C GLN A 28 -3.69 21.33 -1.24
N ASN A 29 -2.66 21.96 -1.82
CA ASN A 29 -2.82 22.71 -3.06
C ASN A 29 -3.26 21.79 -4.20
N LYS A 30 -4.34 22.17 -4.90
CA LYS A 30 -4.87 21.41 -6.02
C LYS A 30 -3.83 21.07 -7.10
N LYS A 31 -2.91 21.99 -7.42
CA LYS A 31 -1.85 21.76 -8.41
C LYS A 31 -0.87 20.68 -7.96
N GLU A 32 -0.56 20.63 -6.66
CA GLU A 32 0.30 19.59 -6.10
C GLU A 32 -0.41 18.24 -6.10
N ILE A 33 -1.72 18.23 -5.77
CA ILE A 33 -2.55 17.03 -5.84
C ILE A 33 -2.56 16.47 -7.27
N GLU A 34 -2.78 17.32 -8.27
CA GLU A 34 -2.74 16.94 -9.69
C GLU A 34 -1.36 16.42 -10.11
N PHE A 35 -0.28 17.09 -9.72
CA PHE A 35 1.10 16.66 -10.01
C PHE A 35 1.40 15.27 -9.45
N MET A 36 0.87 14.95 -8.27
CA MET A 36 1.05 13.65 -7.62
C MET A 36 0.13 12.55 -8.19
N GLY A 37 -0.64 12.83 -9.24
CA GLY A 37 -1.58 11.87 -9.85
C GLY A 37 -2.92 11.79 -9.11
N GLY A 38 -3.36 12.90 -8.52
CA GLY A 38 -4.57 13.00 -7.70
C GLY A 38 -4.37 12.49 -6.28
N ILE A 39 -5.45 12.49 -5.50
CA ILE A 39 -5.47 12.04 -4.09
C ILE A 39 -4.92 10.61 -3.98
N LYS A 40 -5.33 9.72 -4.89
CA LYS A 40 -4.87 8.32 -4.93
C LYS A 40 -3.37 8.23 -5.16
N GLY A 41 -2.85 8.93 -6.17
CA GLY A 41 -1.42 8.93 -6.48
C GLY A 41 -0.58 9.46 -5.33
N TRP A 42 -1.04 10.54 -4.69
CA TRP A 42 -0.42 11.10 -3.49
C TRP A 42 -0.38 10.08 -2.34
N TYR A 43 -1.53 9.48 -2.01
CA TYR A 43 -1.64 8.50 -0.92
C TYR A 43 -0.69 7.32 -1.15
N LEU A 44 -0.69 6.74 -2.36
CA LEU A 44 0.16 5.60 -2.71
C LEU A 44 1.65 5.93 -2.66
N SER A 45 2.01 7.20 -2.87
CA SER A 45 3.39 7.66 -2.87
C SER A 45 3.93 7.97 -1.47
N THR A 46 3.05 8.35 -0.54
CA THR A 46 3.45 8.90 0.77
C THR A 46 3.07 8.03 1.97
N LYS A 47 2.05 7.16 1.84
CA LYS A 47 1.49 6.40 2.98
C LYS A 47 1.94 4.93 3.03
N GLN A 48 2.99 4.55 2.31
CA GLN A 48 3.45 3.17 2.35
C GLN A 48 3.93 2.79 3.76
N ASN A 49 3.30 1.77 4.34
CA ASN A 49 3.58 1.34 5.70
C ASN A 49 4.66 0.24 5.71
N HIS A 50 5.89 0.61 6.09
CA HIS A 50 7.04 -0.30 6.17
C HIS A 50 6.77 -1.54 7.06
N ASN A 51 6.17 -1.35 8.24
CA ASN A 51 5.90 -2.44 9.17
C ASN A 51 4.89 -3.44 8.60
N LEU A 52 3.87 -2.96 7.89
CA LEU A 52 2.88 -3.82 7.25
C LEU A 52 3.52 -4.68 6.14
N ILE A 53 4.44 -4.11 5.35
CA ILE A 53 5.20 -4.86 4.32
C ILE A 53 6.08 -5.93 4.98
N LYS A 54 6.82 -5.56 6.03
CA LYS A 54 7.67 -6.51 6.78
C LYS A 54 6.84 -7.67 7.32
N ASN A 55 5.71 -7.39 7.97
CA ASN A 55 4.84 -8.41 8.53
C ASN A 55 4.26 -9.33 7.44
N ALA A 56 3.89 -8.79 6.27
CA ALA A 56 3.44 -9.60 5.15
C ALA A 56 4.52 -10.54 4.60
N ILE A 57 5.78 -10.08 4.53
CA ILE A 57 6.94 -10.91 4.13
C ILE A 57 7.18 -12.03 5.16
N GLU A 58 7.12 -11.71 6.45
CA GLU A 58 7.31 -12.67 7.54
C GLU A 58 6.19 -13.71 7.59
N PHE A 59 4.93 -13.27 7.47
CA PHE A 59 3.75 -14.13 7.47
C PHE A 59 3.75 -15.10 6.28
N ALA A 60 4.16 -14.65 5.10
CA ALA A 60 4.30 -15.49 3.92
C ALA A 60 5.55 -16.39 3.92
N GLN A 61 6.36 -16.33 4.99
CA GLN A 61 7.56 -17.14 5.21
C GLN A 61 8.53 -17.10 4.02
N TYR A 62 8.79 -15.91 3.47
CA TYR A 62 9.85 -15.73 2.46
C TYR A 62 11.21 -16.17 3.03
N LYS A 63 12.01 -16.90 2.23
CA LYS A 63 13.28 -17.51 2.70
C LYS A 63 14.27 -16.45 3.17
N ASN A 64 14.35 -15.33 2.45
CA ASN A 64 15.18 -14.19 2.81
C ASN A 64 14.28 -12.97 3.07
N LYS A 65 14.15 -12.60 4.35
CA LYS A 65 13.24 -11.55 4.82
C LYS A 65 13.74 -10.14 4.51
N THR A 66 15.03 -9.98 4.25
CA THR A 66 15.69 -8.71 3.93
C THR A 66 16.02 -8.56 2.44
N SER A 67 15.63 -9.53 1.61
CA SER A 67 15.87 -9.47 0.17
C SER A 67 15.10 -8.33 -0.49
N ASP A 68 15.81 -7.44 -1.18
CA ASP A 68 15.23 -6.34 -1.97
C ASP A 68 14.14 -6.83 -2.93
N ARG A 69 14.35 -7.97 -3.58
CA ARG A 69 13.34 -8.56 -4.48
C ARG A 69 12.02 -8.86 -3.77
N ASN A 70 12.09 -9.40 -2.55
CA ASN A 70 10.88 -9.71 -1.77
C ASN A 70 10.20 -8.42 -1.30
N TRP A 71 10.99 -7.43 -0.87
CA TRP A 71 10.51 -6.10 -0.51
C TRP A 71 9.82 -5.38 -1.66
N ILE A 72 10.41 -5.37 -2.86
CA ILE A 72 9.82 -4.80 -4.07
C ILE A 72 8.53 -5.55 -4.42
N THR A 73 8.55 -6.88 -4.37
CA THR A 73 7.37 -7.70 -4.69
C THR A 73 6.20 -7.38 -3.77
N VAL A 74 6.43 -7.36 -2.45
CA VAL A 74 5.36 -7.12 -1.48
C VAL A 74 4.95 -5.65 -1.44
N SER A 75 5.87 -4.72 -1.71
CA SER A 75 5.56 -3.30 -1.93
C SER A 75 4.60 -3.10 -3.10
N ASN A 76 4.84 -3.79 -4.23
CA ASN A 76 3.94 -3.74 -5.37
C ASN A 76 2.57 -4.35 -5.06
N LEU A 77 2.54 -5.47 -4.32
CA LEU A 77 1.28 -6.02 -3.83
C LEU A 77 0.52 -5.04 -2.95
N TRP A 78 1.22 -4.31 -2.06
CA TRP A 78 0.58 -3.28 -1.23
C TRP A 78 -0.01 -2.17 -2.08
N ARG A 79 0.69 -1.68 -3.11
CA ARG A 79 0.16 -0.67 -4.02
C ARG A 79 -1.11 -1.15 -4.71
N GLU A 80 -1.12 -2.38 -5.21
CA GLU A 80 -2.30 -2.98 -5.86
C GLU A 80 -3.50 -3.09 -4.90
N VAL A 81 -3.26 -3.56 -3.66
CA VAL A 81 -4.32 -3.72 -2.65
C VAL A 81 -4.82 -2.35 -2.17
N ALA A 82 -3.92 -1.41 -1.90
CA ALA A 82 -4.26 -0.05 -1.51
C ALA A 82 -5.09 0.65 -2.59
N ASN A 83 -4.66 0.59 -3.86
CA ASN A 83 -5.38 1.19 -4.97
C ASN A 83 -6.81 0.61 -5.10
N LYS A 84 -6.95 -0.71 -4.98
CA LYS A 84 -8.27 -1.35 -5.01
C LYS A 84 -9.18 -0.87 -3.87
N LYS A 85 -8.63 -0.74 -2.65
CA LYS A 85 -9.41 -0.27 -1.49
C LYS A 85 -9.77 1.22 -1.59
N LEU A 86 -8.89 2.05 -2.14
CA LEU A 86 -9.16 3.47 -2.38
C LEU A 86 -10.29 3.68 -3.39
N ILE A 87 -10.38 2.84 -4.44
CA ILE A 87 -11.49 2.87 -5.41
C ILE A 87 -12.82 2.52 -4.74
N LEU A 88 -12.84 1.49 -3.89
CA LEU A 88 -14.05 1.07 -3.15
C LEU A 88 -14.52 2.12 -2.13
N GLY A 89 -13.66 3.06 -1.75
CA GLY A 89 -13.98 4.18 -0.86
C GLY A 89 -14.58 5.41 -1.54
N GLY A 90 -14.68 5.44 -2.88
CA GLY A 90 -15.34 6.53 -3.61
C GLY A 90 -14.53 7.81 -3.83
N PHE A 91 -13.22 7.80 -3.58
CA PHE A 91 -12.30 8.92 -3.83
C PHE A 91 -11.70 8.89 -5.24
#